data_AF-A0A6A8M8Q9-F1
#
_entry.id   AF-A0A6A8M8Q9-F1
#
_cell.length_a   1.000
_cell.length_b   1.000
_cell.length_c   1.000
_cell.angle_alpha   90.00
_cell.angle_beta   90.00
_cell.angle_gamma   90.00
#
_symmetry.space_group_name_H-M   'P 1'
#
loop_
_entity.id
_entity.type
_entity.pdbx_description
1 polymer ?
#
loop_
_entity_poly.entity_id
_entity_poly.type
_entity_poly.pdbx_seq_one_letter_code
_entity_poly.pdbx_strand_id
1 'polypeptide(L)'
;MNIEIPINGQAAVSTEIRFYTPKDVARMTGWSEKTVLKLFNDPKFPATDFGRNKVIEADALRNYFSTRHEKSKDRYWRKQR
;
A
#
# COMPACT_ATOMS: atom_id res chain seq x y z
N MET A 1 5.65 -46.56 -8.54
CA MET A 1 6.83 -45.68 -8.48
C MET A 1 6.41 -44.41 -7.79
N ASN A 2 6.88 -44.20 -6.56
CA ASN A 2 6.59 -42.99 -5.80
C ASN A 2 7.69 -41.99 -6.12
N ILE A 3 7.32 -40.86 -6.72
CA ILE A 3 8.26 -39.79 -7.04
C ILE A 3 8.34 -38.92 -5.79
N GLU A 4 9.43 -39.06 -5.04
CA GLU A 4 9.77 -38.14 -3.96
C GLU A 4 10.27 -36.83 -4.59
N ILE A 5 9.51 -35.74 -4.38
CA ILE A 5 9.92 -34.40 -4.80
C ILE A 5 10.83 -33.85 -3.70
N PRO A 6 12.13 -33.61 -3.96
CA PRO A 6 13.01 -33.01 -2.96
C PRO A 6 12.55 -31.57 -2.70
N ILE A 7 12.17 -31.28 -1.47
CA ILE A 7 11.88 -29.92 -1.00
C ILE A 7 13.19 -29.13 -0.85
N ASN A 8 13.80 -28.76 -1.97
CA ASN A 8 14.80 -27.69 -1.95
C ASN A 8 14.09 -26.42 -1.45
N GLY A 9 14.55 -25.89 -0.30
CA GLY A 9 13.92 -24.85 0.49
C GLY A 9 13.77 -23.48 -0.20
N GLN A 10 12.94 -23.40 -1.22
CA GLN A 10 12.31 -22.18 -1.67
C GLN A 10 10.85 -22.26 -1.27
N ALA A 11 10.50 -21.55 -0.20
CA ALA A 11 9.10 -21.27 0.09
C ALA A 11 8.46 -20.80 -1.20
N ALA A 12 7.44 -21.49 -1.69
CA ALA A 12 6.64 -21.04 -2.82
C ALA A 12 6.06 -19.68 -2.42
N VAL A 13 6.71 -18.60 -2.84
CA VAL A 13 6.22 -17.24 -2.61
C VAL A 13 4.94 -17.18 -3.43
N SER A 14 3.80 -17.21 -2.74
CA SER A 14 2.53 -16.94 -3.38
C SER A 14 2.63 -15.55 -4.02
N THR A 15 2.72 -15.49 -5.35
CA THR A 15 2.72 -14.25 -6.15
C THR A 15 1.30 -13.67 -6.23
N GLU A 16 0.52 -13.80 -5.16
CA GLU A 16 -0.81 -13.21 -5.11
C GLU A 16 -0.66 -11.70 -4.97
N ILE A 17 -1.02 -10.98 -6.02
CA ILE A 17 -1.08 -9.52 -5.98
C ILE A 17 -2.27 -9.13 -5.11
N ARG A 18 -2.01 -8.40 -4.02
CA ARG A 18 -3.04 -7.93 -3.10
C ARG A 18 -3.19 -6.43 -3.20
N PHE A 19 -4.44 -5.99 -3.15
CA PHE A 19 -4.80 -4.58 -3.17
C PHE A 19 -5.50 -4.17 -1.88
N TYR A 20 -5.17 -2.98 -1.39
CA TYR A 20 -5.80 -2.35 -0.24
C TYR A 20 -6.58 -1.12 -0.65
N THR A 21 -7.79 -0.98 -0.11
CA THR A 21 -8.60 0.22 -0.26
C THR A 21 -8.19 1.29 0.77
N PRO A 22 -8.62 2.55 0.61
CA PRO A 22 -8.47 3.58 1.65
C PRO A 22 -9.03 3.14 3.01
N LYS A 23 -10.10 2.34 3.04
CA LYS A 23 -10.69 1.84 4.29
C LYS A 23 -9.80 0.81 4.98
N ASP A 24 -9.14 -0.05 4.20
CA ASP A 24 -8.19 -1.03 4.75
C ASP A 24 -6.97 -0.32 5.33
N VAL A 25 -6.41 0.65 4.59
CA VAL A 25 -5.28 1.45 5.05
C VAL A 25 -5.64 2.27 6.29
N ALA A 26 -6.85 2.86 6.36
CA ALA A 26 -7.33 3.56 7.55
C ALA A 26 -7.39 2.64 8.78
N ARG A 27 -7.91 1.41 8.60
CA ARG A 27 -7.96 0.39 9.66
C ARG A 27 -6.58 -0.04 10.12
N MET A 28 -5.65 -0.28 9.20
CA MET A 28 -4.28 -0.72 9.49
C MET A 28 -3.44 0.36 10.19
N THR A 29 -3.59 1.61 9.76
CA THR A 29 -2.77 2.74 10.27
C THR A 29 -3.40 3.44 11.48
N GLY A 30 -4.70 3.22 11.74
CA GLY A 30 -5.47 3.99 12.71
C GLY A 30 -5.72 5.44 12.29
N TRP A 31 -5.45 5.80 11.04
CA TRP A 31 -5.67 7.16 10.54
C TRP A 31 -7.13 7.41 10.19
N SER A 32 -7.59 8.65 10.37
CA SER A 32 -8.91 9.06 9.88
C SER A 32 -9.05 8.83 8.37
N GLU A 33 -10.24 8.45 7.93
CA GLU A 33 -10.54 8.25 6.51
C GLU A 33 -10.19 9.49 5.68
N LYS A 34 -10.45 10.70 6.20
CA LYS A 34 -10.07 11.96 5.54
C LYS A 34 -8.57 12.07 5.29
N THR A 35 -7.74 11.64 6.24
CA THR A 35 -6.28 11.67 6.08
C THR A 35 -5.83 10.66 5.04
N VAL A 36 -6.40 9.45 5.05
CA VAL A 36 -6.07 8.42 4.07
C VAL A 36 -6.56 8.80 2.68
N LEU A 37 -7.75 9.35 2.53
CA LEU A 37 -8.23 9.86 1.24
C LEU A 37 -7.33 10.97 0.70
N LYS A 38 -6.84 11.89 1.56
CA LYS A 38 -5.83 12.88 1.14
C LYS A 38 -4.54 12.19 0.67
N LEU A 39 -4.08 11.14 1.36
CA LEU A 39 -2.92 10.35 0.92
C LEU A 39 -3.14 9.70 -0.44
N PHE A 40 -4.28 9.08 -0.67
CA PHE A 40 -4.63 8.46 -1.95
C PHE A 40 -4.82 9.45 -3.10
N ASN A 41 -4.90 10.75 -2.79
CA ASN A 41 -4.92 11.83 -3.77
C ASN A 41 -3.55 12.51 -3.94
N ASP A 42 -2.54 12.10 -3.18
CA ASP A 42 -1.17 12.61 -3.30
C ASP A 42 -0.53 12.00 -4.56
N PRO A 43 -0.08 12.80 -5.54
CA PRO A 43 0.54 12.29 -6.75
C PRO A 43 1.81 11.44 -6.53
N LYS A 44 2.45 11.56 -5.35
CA LYS A 44 3.63 10.76 -4.99
C LYS A 44 3.26 9.43 -4.32
N PHE A 45 2.02 9.27 -3.87
CA PHE A 45 1.57 8.03 -3.27
C PHE A 45 1.17 7.04 -4.37
N PRO A 46 1.67 5.79 -4.36
CA PRO A 46 1.50 4.85 -5.47
C PRO A 46 0.12 4.17 -5.46
N ALA A 47 -0.95 4.95 -5.31
CA ALA A 47 -2.32 4.50 -5.48
C ALA A 47 -2.73 4.51 -6.96
N THR A 48 -3.72 3.70 -7.30
CA THR A 48 -4.31 3.59 -8.65
C THR A 48 -5.83 3.61 -8.56
N ASP A 49 -6.46 4.16 -9.59
CA ASP A 49 -7.92 4.10 -9.74
C ASP A 49 -8.34 2.72 -10.26
N PHE A 50 -9.24 2.07 -9.52
CA PHE A 50 -9.89 0.81 -9.89
C PHE A 50 -11.39 1.07 -10.04
N GLY A 51 -11.78 1.43 -11.26
CA GLY A 51 -13.14 1.91 -11.55
C GLY A 51 -13.42 3.23 -10.83
N ARG A 52 -14.39 3.22 -9.92
CA ARG A 52 -14.74 4.39 -9.08
C ARG A 52 -14.01 4.43 -7.74
N ASN A 53 -13.25 3.39 -7.40
CA ASN A 53 -12.53 3.28 -6.15
C ASN A 53 -11.04 3.53 -6.36
N LYS A 54 -10.33 3.82 -5.28
CA LYS A 54 -8.86 3.84 -5.28
C LYS A 54 -8.32 2.62 -4.56
N VAL A 55 -7.20 2.10 -5.02
CA VAL A 55 -6.50 0.98 -4.41
C VAL A 55 -5.00 1.22 -4.42
N ILE A 56 -4.27 0.50 -3.57
CA ILE A 56 -2.81 0.43 -3.59
C ILE A 56 -2.39 -1.02 -3.47
N GLU A 57 -1.38 -1.41 -4.24
CA GLU A 57 -0.79 -2.75 -4.18
C GLU A 57 0.01 -2.93 -2.87
N ALA A 58 -0.01 -4.13 -2.31
CA ALA A 58 0.52 -4.43 -0.99
C ALA A 58 2.04 -4.15 -0.85
N ASP A 59 2.84 -4.54 -1.84
CA ASP A 59 4.28 -4.28 -1.84
C ASP A 59 4.59 -2.80 -2.05
N ALA A 60 3.83 -2.09 -2.89
CA ALA A 60 3.92 -0.64 -3.03
C ALA A 60 3.60 0.09 -1.72
N LEU A 61 2.57 -0.37 -0.99
CA LEU A 61 2.22 0.15 0.34
C LEU A 61 3.37 -0.10 1.34
N ARG A 62 3.91 -1.32 1.36
CA ARG A 62 5.05 -1.69 2.21
C ARG A 62 6.28 -0.82 1.90
N ASN A 63 6.60 -0.65 0.62
CA ASN A 63 7.72 0.16 0.17
C ASN A 63 7.54 1.63 0.56
N TYR A 64 6.33 2.18 0.40
CA TYR A 64 6.02 3.54 0.85
C TYR A 64 6.28 3.68 2.35
N PHE A 65 5.74 2.80 3.19
CA PHE A 65 5.91 2.88 4.65
C PHE A 65 7.28 2.47 5.16
N SER A 66 8.13 1.83 4.35
CA SER A 66 9.52 1.53 4.71
C SER A 66 10.38 2.79 4.87
N THR A 67 9.92 3.93 4.37
CA THR A 67 10.61 5.22 4.45
C THR A 67 9.78 6.22 5.25
N ARG A 68 10.48 7.15 5.92
CA ARG A 68 9.82 8.21 6.68
C ARG A 68 9.36 9.33 5.76
N HIS A 69 8.06 9.60 5.74
CA HIS A 69 7.45 10.71 4.99
C HIS A 69 7.09 11.87 5.91
N GLU A 70 7.76 13.02 5.75
CA GLU A 70 7.52 14.21 6.57
C GLU A 70 6.54 15.19 5.91
N LYS A 71 5.33 15.29 6.46
CA LYS A 71 4.27 16.19 5.97
C LYS A 71 4.68 17.67 5.91
N SER A 72 5.56 18.13 6.80
CA SER A 72 5.99 19.53 6.87
C SER A 72 6.86 19.94 5.67
N LYS A 73 7.58 18.98 5.10
CA LYS A 73 8.47 19.18 3.95
C LYS A 73 7.74 19.04 2.62
N ASP A 74 6.56 18.42 2.61
CA ASP A 74 5.78 18.22 1.38
C ASP A 74 4.75 19.34 1.15
N ARG A 75 4.88 20.01 -0.01
CA ARG A 75 3.97 21.08 -0.45
C ARG A 75 2.52 20.61 -0.53
N TYR A 76 2.26 19.36 -0.90
CA TYR A 76 0.91 18.79 -1.00
C TYR A 76 0.24 18.69 0.40
N TRP A 77 1.05 18.46 1.43
CA TRP A 77 0.58 18.27 2.80
C TRP A 77 0.49 19.56 3.61
N ARG A 78 1.18 20.62 3.20
CA ARG A 78 1.02 21.96 3.79
C ARG A 78 -0.45 22.39 3.75
N LYS A 79 -0.99 22.81 4.90
CA LYS A 79 -2.32 23.45 4.94
C LYS A 79 -2.23 24.75 4.15
N GLN A 80 -3.11 24.92 3.16
CA GLN A 80 -3.41 26.27 2.69
C GLN A 80 -4.06 26.99 3.88
N ARG A 81 -3.40 28.07 4.32
CA ARG A 81 -3.96 28.98 5.32
C ARG A 81 -4.89 29.94 4.61
#